data_AF-A0A923EJJ0-F1
#
_entry.id   AF-A0A923EJJ0-F1
#
_cell.length_a   1.000
_cell.length_b   1.000
_cell.length_c   1.000
_cell.angle_alpha   90.00
_cell.angle_beta   90.00
_cell.angle_gamma   90.00
#
_symmetry.space_group_name_H-M   'P 1'
#
loop_
_entity.id
_entity.type
_entity.pdbx_description
1 polymer ?
#
loop_
_entity_poly.entity_id
_entity_poly.type
_entity_poly.pdbx_seq_one_letter_code
_entity_poly.pdbx_strand_id
1 'polypeptide(L)'
;MAACLTLIMVLAGCAAMQLDTFKKHAANGDHGWIAAQAVTCEKASDVCGQLHLIKGDACFRLARADTVPAANYACAADELEKGLALTRSWADAAVHRQFQENLCESLKNLQDLQSGEVAAQTLARFVEAAEGLYKLAPESVPAVYYLAKARLRQVQPLLSDINAASRVPVCNRLKRTVTNVLSMMETAKEAPLPDWDRFANNYQRLSFDLGSAIRAADCR
;
A
#
# COMPACT_ATOMS: atom_id res chain seq x y z
N MET A 1 7.54 -50.22 4.21
CA MET A 1 7.11 -48.83 4.46
C MET A 1 7.43 -48.00 3.22
N ALA A 2 6.53 -47.96 2.24
CA ALA A 2 6.73 -47.22 1.00
C ALA A 2 5.35 -46.87 0.39
N ALA A 3 4.72 -45.82 0.90
CA ALA A 3 3.49 -45.25 0.34
C ALA A 3 3.23 -43.86 0.94
N CYS A 4 4.10 -42.88 0.66
CA CYS A 4 3.81 -41.47 0.99
C CYS A 4 4.63 -40.52 0.11
N LEU A 5 4.48 -40.60 -1.22
CA LEU A 5 5.20 -39.69 -2.13
C LEU A 5 4.39 -39.23 -3.37
N THR A 6 3.10 -39.55 -3.46
CA THR A 6 2.27 -39.27 -4.65
C THR A 6 1.19 -38.20 -4.47
N LEU A 7 1.06 -37.56 -3.30
CA LEU A 7 0.00 -36.56 -3.06
C LEU A 7 0.42 -35.10 -3.28
N ILE A 8 1.70 -34.82 -3.52
CA ILE A 8 2.20 -33.43 -3.65
C ILE A 8 2.00 -32.87 -5.08
N MET A 9 1.88 -33.72 -6.11
CA MET A 9 1.83 -33.23 -7.50
C MET A 9 0.46 -32.70 -7.96
N VAL A 10 -0.65 -33.03 -7.29
CA VAL A 10 -1.98 -32.57 -7.72
C VAL A 10 -2.21 -31.08 -7.40
N LEU A 11 -1.63 -30.56 -6.32
CA LEU A 11 -1.87 -29.18 -5.88
C LEU A 11 -1.16 -28.13 -6.74
N ALA A 12 -0.04 -28.47 -7.37
CA ALA A 12 0.69 -27.54 -8.22
C ALA A 12 -0.01 -27.28 -9.56
N GLY A 13 -0.72 -28.27 -10.11
CA GLY A 13 -1.41 -28.17 -11.40
C GLY A 13 -2.63 -27.22 -11.36
N CYS A 14 -3.37 -27.22 -10.25
CA CYS A 14 -4.57 -26.38 -10.11
C CYS A 14 -4.24 -24.88 -10.10
N ALA A 15 -3.18 -24.48 -9.39
CA ALA A 15 -2.79 -23.08 -9.29
C ALA A 15 -2.32 -22.50 -10.63
N ALA A 16 -1.62 -23.28 -11.45
CA ALA A 16 -1.18 -22.85 -12.78
C ALA A 16 -2.36 -22.62 -13.73
N MET A 17 -3.36 -23.52 -13.72
CA MET A 17 -4.57 -23.36 -14.54
C MET A 17 -5.41 -22.16 -14.08
N GLN A 18 -5.55 -21.97 -12.77
CA GLN A 18 -6.22 -20.80 -12.22
C GLN A 18 -5.51 -19.51 -12.63
N LEU A 19 -4.18 -19.48 -12.61
CA LEU A 19 -3.40 -18.32 -12.99
C LEU A 19 -3.61 -17.95 -14.47
N ASP A 20 -3.62 -18.92 -15.37
CA ASP A 20 -3.93 -18.69 -16.79
C ASP A 20 -5.34 -18.10 -16.96
N THR A 21 -6.30 -18.60 -16.19
CA THR A 21 -7.69 -18.11 -16.22
C THR A 21 -7.77 -16.67 -15.70
N PHE A 22 -7.09 -16.35 -14.60
CA PHE A 22 -6.99 -14.99 -14.06
C PHE A 22 -6.35 -14.03 -15.07
N LYS A 23 -5.29 -14.44 -15.75
CA LYS A 23 -4.63 -13.63 -16.79
C LYS A 23 -5.56 -13.32 -17.96
N LYS A 24 -6.35 -14.29 -18.41
CA LYS A 24 -7.35 -14.10 -19.47
C LYS A 24 -8.44 -13.11 -19.07
N HIS A 25 -9.03 -13.28 -17.89
CA HIS A 25 -10.03 -12.34 -17.38
C HIS A 25 -9.45 -10.94 -17.12
N ALA A 26 -8.21 -10.85 -16.64
CA ALA A 26 -7.56 -9.57 -16.42
C ALA A 26 -7.32 -8.83 -17.75
N ALA A 27 -6.93 -9.54 -18.81
CA ALA A 27 -6.78 -8.99 -20.15
C ALA A 27 -8.12 -8.50 -20.74
N ASN A 28 -9.24 -9.10 -20.32
CA ASN A 28 -10.60 -8.68 -20.72
C ASN A 28 -11.20 -7.57 -19.83
N GLY A 29 -10.52 -7.17 -18.75
CA GLY A 29 -11.06 -6.20 -17.79
C GLY A 29 -12.13 -6.75 -16.84
N ASP A 30 -12.26 -8.07 -16.72
CA ASP A 30 -13.28 -8.76 -15.90
C ASP A 30 -12.93 -8.75 -14.41
N HIS A 31 -12.65 -7.57 -13.84
CA HIS A 31 -12.18 -7.42 -12.47
C HIS A 31 -13.18 -7.96 -11.42
N GLY A 32 -14.49 -7.79 -11.67
CA GLY A 32 -15.55 -8.33 -10.81
C GLY A 32 -15.51 -9.85 -10.70
N TRP A 33 -15.25 -10.54 -11.81
CA TRP A 33 -15.13 -12.00 -11.82
C TRP A 33 -13.91 -12.45 -11.00
N ILE A 34 -12.76 -11.81 -11.21
CA ILE A 34 -11.51 -12.14 -10.51
C ILE A 34 -11.65 -11.91 -9.01
N ALA A 35 -12.19 -10.76 -8.60
CA ALA A 35 -12.37 -10.41 -7.19
C ALA A 35 -13.27 -11.41 -6.44
N ALA A 36 -14.26 -11.99 -7.14
CA ALA A 36 -15.16 -13.00 -6.57
C ALA A 36 -14.53 -14.40 -6.44
N GLN A 37 -13.37 -14.66 -7.06
CA GLN A 37 -12.74 -15.98 -6.99
C GLN A 37 -11.95 -16.18 -5.69
N ALA A 38 -11.99 -17.40 -5.17
CA ALA A 38 -11.12 -17.82 -4.07
C ALA A 38 -9.71 -18.15 -4.61
N VAL A 39 -8.67 -17.70 -3.92
CA VAL A 39 -7.28 -18.15 -4.13
C VAL A 39 -6.91 -19.00 -2.93
N THR A 40 -6.68 -20.30 -3.15
CA THR A 40 -6.50 -21.29 -2.06
C THR A 40 -5.05 -21.68 -1.82
N CYS A 41 -4.12 -21.18 -2.63
CA CYS A 41 -2.71 -21.42 -2.40
C CYS A 41 -2.20 -20.49 -1.29
N GLU A 42 -1.33 -20.99 -0.43
CA GLU A 42 -0.78 -20.21 0.71
C GLU A 42 0.74 -20.34 0.82
N LYS A 43 1.36 -21.19 0.00
CA LYS A 43 2.81 -21.45 0.05
C LYS A 43 3.56 -20.52 -0.89
N ALA A 44 4.68 -20.00 -0.41
CA ALA A 44 5.57 -19.12 -1.18
C ALA A 44 5.95 -19.77 -2.52
N SER A 45 5.47 -19.17 -3.60
CA SER A 45 5.70 -19.58 -4.98
C SER A 45 5.27 -18.46 -5.90
N ASP A 46 5.95 -18.32 -7.04
CA ASP A 46 5.71 -17.19 -7.93
C ASP A 46 4.33 -17.29 -8.60
N VAL A 47 3.80 -18.51 -8.79
CA VAL A 47 2.43 -18.75 -9.26
C VAL A 47 1.41 -18.27 -8.22
N CYS A 48 1.60 -18.63 -6.96
CA CYS A 48 0.66 -18.22 -5.91
C CYS A 48 0.72 -16.72 -5.65
N GLY A 49 1.92 -16.15 -5.60
CA GLY A 49 2.12 -14.71 -5.54
C GLY A 49 1.38 -13.99 -6.67
N GLN A 50 1.52 -14.42 -7.92
CA GLN A 50 0.81 -13.83 -9.06
C GLN A 50 -0.72 -13.93 -8.95
N LEU A 51 -1.27 -15.04 -8.46
CA LEU A 51 -2.72 -15.18 -8.25
C LEU A 51 -3.25 -14.10 -7.30
N HIS A 52 -2.60 -13.96 -6.15
CA HIS A 52 -2.94 -12.96 -5.14
C HIS A 52 -2.75 -11.52 -5.68
N LEU A 53 -1.65 -11.24 -6.39
CA LEU A 53 -1.39 -9.92 -6.98
C LEU A 53 -2.45 -9.52 -8.03
N ILE A 54 -2.84 -10.44 -8.92
CA ILE A 54 -3.88 -10.17 -9.94
C ILE A 54 -5.23 -9.90 -9.27
N LYS A 55 -5.59 -10.70 -8.24
CA LYS A 55 -6.83 -10.47 -7.49
C LYS A 55 -6.80 -9.16 -6.72
N GLY A 56 -5.68 -8.84 -6.09
CA GLY A 56 -5.47 -7.57 -5.40
C GLY A 56 -5.63 -6.36 -6.33
N ASP A 57 -5.04 -6.40 -7.53
CA ASP A 57 -5.22 -5.34 -8.54
C ASP A 57 -6.68 -5.24 -9.02
N ALA A 58 -7.36 -6.37 -9.22
CA ALA A 58 -8.77 -6.38 -9.58
C ALA A 58 -9.64 -5.73 -8.49
N CYS A 59 -9.45 -6.10 -7.22
CA CYS A 59 -10.14 -5.49 -6.08
C CYS A 59 -9.82 -3.99 -5.97
N PHE A 60 -8.57 -3.59 -6.19
CA PHE A 60 -8.17 -2.17 -6.18
C PHE A 60 -8.88 -1.35 -7.27
N ARG A 61 -8.98 -1.88 -8.49
CA ARG A 61 -9.69 -1.22 -9.59
C ARG A 61 -11.19 -1.09 -9.32
N LEU A 62 -11.82 -2.13 -8.76
CA LEU A 62 -13.22 -2.07 -8.37
C LEU A 62 -13.47 -1.04 -7.25
N ALA A 63 -12.56 -0.94 -6.28
CA ALA A 63 -12.64 0.07 -5.23
C ALA A 63 -12.56 1.50 -5.81
N ARG A 64 -11.66 1.73 -6.78
CA ARG A 64 -11.53 3.03 -7.47
C ARG A 64 -12.71 3.37 -8.37
N ALA A 65 -13.47 2.37 -8.82
CA ALA A 65 -14.73 2.55 -9.54
C ALA A 65 -15.93 2.79 -8.60
N ASP A 66 -15.68 3.01 -7.30
CA ASP A 66 -16.66 3.33 -6.24
C ASP A 66 -17.76 2.26 -6.06
N THR A 67 -17.44 1.02 -6.40
CA THR A 67 -18.29 -0.13 -6.08
C THR A 67 -17.89 -0.63 -4.70
N VAL A 68 -18.77 -0.51 -3.69
CA VAL A 68 -18.55 -1.00 -2.30
C VAL A 68 -17.10 -0.79 -1.80
N PRO A 69 -16.62 0.48 -1.76
CA PRO A 69 -15.19 0.79 -1.71
C PRO A 69 -14.48 0.21 -0.49
N ALA A 70 -15.11 0.19 0.70
CA ALA A 70 -14.49 -0.36 1.91
C ALA A 70 -14.16 -1.86 1.77
N ALA A 71 -15.09 -2.66 1.24
CA ALA A 71 -14.88 -4.10 1.06
C ALA A 71 -13.82 -4.38 -0.01
N ASN A 72 -13.83 -3.61 -1.11
CA ASN A 72 -12.88 -3.79 -2.20
C ASN A 72 -11.48 -3.30 -1.83
N TYR A 73 -11.33 -2.22 -1.06
CA TYR A 73 -10.01 -1.82 -0.53
C TYR A 73 -9.48 -2.82 0.50
N ALA A 74 -10.33 -3.42 1.33
CA ALA A 74 -9.93 -4.49 2.24
C ALA A 74 -9.44 -5.73 1.47
N CYS A 75 -10.20 -6.17 0.45
CA CYS A 75 -9.75 -7.24 -0.44
C CYS A 75 -8.41 -6.90 -1.10
N ALA A 76 -8.27 -5.70 -1.65
CA ALA A 76 -7.04 -5.26 -2.30
C ALA A 76 -5.85 -5.30 -1.35
N ALA A 77 -5.99 -4.76 -0.13
CA ALA A 77 -4.92 -4.76 0.86
C ALA A 77 -4.48 -6.19 1.23
N ASP A 78 -5.42 -7.07 1.54
CA ASP A 78 -5.12 -8.44 1.97
C ASP A 78 -4.48 -9.28 0.85
N GLU A 79 -5.00 -9.18 -0.37
CA GLU A 79 -4.50 -9.94 -1.51
C GLU A 79 -3.16 -9.39 -2.02
N LEU A 80 -2.96 -8.06 -2.04
CA LEU A 80 -1.67 -7.48 -2.42
C LEU A 80 -0.58 -7.81 -1.40
N GLU A 81 -0.86 -7.71 -0.10
CA GLU A 81 0.08 -8.06 0.97
C GLU A 81 0.51 -9.53 0.89
N LYS A 82 -0.44 -10.46 0.71
CA LYS A 82 -0.14 -11.88 0.46
C LYS A 82 0.67 -12.08 -0.81
N GLY A 83 0.27 -11.44 -1.90
CA GLY A 83 0.95 -11.55 -3.19
C GLY A 83 2.40 -11.08 -3.14
N LEU A 84 2.66 -9.97 -2.45
CA LEU A 84 4.00 -9.43 -2.23
C LEU A 84 4.86 -10.37 -1.36
N ALA A 85 4.29 -10.94 -0.28
CA ALA A 85 5.00 -11.84 0.61
C ALA A 85 5.30 -13.23 -0.01
N LEU A 86 4.43 -13.73 -0.89
CA LEU A 86 4.56 -15.05 -1.50
C LEU A 86 5.41 -15.07 -2.77
N THR A 87 5.64 -13.91 -3.40
CA THR A 87 6.48 -13.75 -4.60
C THR A 87 7.96 -13.78 -4.22
N ARG A 88 8.71 -14.79 -4.68
CA ARG A 88 10.10 -15.00 -4.24
C ARG A 88 11.10 -14.15 -5.01
N SER A 89 10.81 -13.90 -6.29
CA SER A 89 11.65 -13.08 -7.14
C SER A 89 10.81 -12.20 -8.06
N TRP A 90 11.35 -11.02 -8.33
CA TRP A 90 10.73 -10.02 -9.19
C TRP A 90 11.59 -9.86 -10.44
N ALA A 91 11.01 -10.17 -11.60
CA ALA A 91 11.69 -9.97 -12.87
C ALA A 91 11.82 -8.47 -13.21
N ASP A 92 10.87 -7.65 -12.76
CA ASP A 92 10.81 -6.21 -13.00
C ASP A 92 10.56 -5.46 -11.68
N ALA A 93 11.52 -4.61 -11.31
CA ALA A 93 11.44 -3.78 -10.11
C ALA A 93 10.32 -2.72 -10.19
N ALA A 94 9.98 -2.25 -11.40
CA ALA A 94 8.87 -1.32 -11.59
C ALA A 94 7.51 -1.97 -11.29
N VAL A 95 7.33 -3.23 -11.70
CA VAL A 95 6.13 -4.02 -11.38
C VAL A 95 6.04 -4.27 -9.88
N HIS A 96 7.15 -4.63 -9.22
CA HIS A 96 7.19 -4.77 -7.77
C HIS A 96 6.77 -3.47 -7.07
N ARG A 97 7.35 -2.34 -7.50
CA ARG A 97 7.03 -1.02 -6.96
C ARG A 97 5.56 -0.67 -7.15
N GLN A 98 4.99 -0.97 -8.31
CA GLN A 98 3.58 -0.67 -8.60
C GLN A 98 2.63 -1.44 -7.67
N PHE A 99 2.88 -2.74 -7.41
CA PHE A 99 2.05 -3.49 -6.48
C PHE A 99 2.19 -3.01 -5.03
N GLN A 100 3.41 -2.67 -4.61
CA GLN A 100 3.65 -2.07 -3.30
C GLN A 100 2.96 -0.70 -3.16
N GLU A 101 2.92 0.08 -4.24
CA GLU A 101 2.19 1.35 -4.29
C GLU A 101 0.67 1.14 -4.19
N ASN A 102 0.13 0.18 -4.95
CA ASN A 102 -1.29 -0.17 -4.88
C ASN A 102 -1.69 -0.63 -3.47
N LEU A 103 -0.79 -1.34 -2.75
CA LEU A 103 -1.02 -1.71 -1.36
C LEU A 103 -1.09 -0.46 -0.46
N CYS A 104 -0.15 0.47 -0.61
CA CYS A 104 -0.15 1.73 0.13
C CYS A 104 -1.43 2.55 -0.13
N GLU A 105 -1.84 2.68 -1.39
CA GLU A 105 -3.06 3.41 -1.76
C GLU A 105 -4.31 2.71 -1.22
N SER A 106 -4.37 1.37 -1.27
CA SER A 106 -5.49 0.59 -0.73
C SER A 106 -5.63 0.79 0.78
N LEU A 107 -4.53 0.68 1.53
CA LEU A 107 -4.51 0.87 2.98
C LEU A 107 -4.82 2.31 3.38
N LYS A 108 -4.30 3.31 2.65
CA LYS A 108 -4.64 4.72 2.87
C LYS A 108 -6.14 4.96 2.74
N ASN A 109 -6.75 4.50 1.65
CA ASN A 109 -8.19 4.73 1.42
C ASN A 109 -9.05 3.90 2.37
N LEU A 110 -8.65 2.66 2.67
CA LEU A 110 -9.34 1.84 3.67
C LEU A 110 -9.33 2.53 5.05
N GLN A 111 -8.21 3.14 5.43
CA GLN A 111 -8.08 3.86 6.68
C GLN A 111 -9.07 5.03 6.77
N ASP A 112 -9.27 5.75 5.68
CA ASP A 112 -10.19 6.89 5.62
C ASP A 112 -11.67 6.46 5.74
N LEU A 113 -11.96 5.18 5.52
CA LEU A 113 -13.30 4.57 5.61
C LEU A 113 -13.57 3.86 6.95
N GLN A 114 -12.58 3.80 7.84
CA GLN A 114 -12.64 3.05 9.09
C GLN A 114 -12.53 3.94 10.32
N SER A 115 -12.97 3.41 11.46
CA SER A 115 -12.85 4.08 12.76
C SER A 115 -12.51 3.08 13.87
N GLY A 116 -12.04 3.58 15.02
CA GLY A 116 -11.74 2.76 16.19
C GLY A 116 -10.57 1.81 15.97
N GLU A 117 -10.66 0.64 16.62
CA GLU A 117 -9.57 -0.36 16.65
C GLU A 117 -9.19 -0.88 15.25
N VAL A 118 -10.17 -1.07 14.36
CA VAL A 118 -9.92 -1.53 12.98
C VAL A 118 -9.07 -0.51 12.23
N ALA A 119 -9.35 0.79 12.40
CA ALA A 119 -8.56 1.85 11.81
C ALA A 119 -7.15 1.93 12.44
N ALA A 120 -6.97 1.59 13.72
CA ALA A 120 -5.64 1.51 14.31
C ALA A 120 -4.81 0.39 13.68
N GLN A 121 -5.42 -0.78 13.45
CA GLN A 121 -4.77 -1.92 12.79
C GLN A 121 -4.43 -1.63 11.32
N THR A 122 -5.36 -1.03 10.57
CA THR A 122 -5.11 -0.61 9.19
C THR A 122 -4.00 0.44 9.10
N LEU A 123 -3.93 1.37 10.05
CA LEU A 123 -2.82 2.32 10.11
C LEU A 123 -1.46 1.63 10.35
N ALA A 124 -1.40 0.62 11.22
CA ALA A 124 -0.16 -0.14 11.43
C ALA A 124 0.31 -0.81 10.13
N ARG A 125 -0.60 -1.48 9.42
CA ARG A 125 -0.33 -2.07 8.10
C ARG A 125 0.10 -1.02 7.08
N PHE A 126 -0.56 0.14 7.06
CA PHE A 126 -0.21 1.23 6.14
C PHE A 126 1.21 1.74 6.37
N VAL A 127 1.63 1.87 7.63
CA VAL A 127 3.00 2.28 7.98
C VAL A 127 4.01 1.25 7.47
N GLU A 128 3.79 -0.04 7.73
CA GLU A 128 4.66 -1.11 7.25
C GLU A 128 4.76 -1.14 5.72
N ALA A 129 3.63 -1.01 5.02
CA ALA A 129 3.60 -0.96 3.57
C ALA A 129 4.36 0.26 3.00
N ALA A 130 4.20 1.44 3.61
CA ALA A 130 4.89 2.65 3.19
C ALA A 130 6.40 2.58 3.45
N GLU A 131 6.82 1.97 4.56
CA GLU A 131 8.23 1.68 4.83
C GLU A 131 8.80 0.66 3.84
N GLY A 132 8.02 -0.37 3.47
CA GLY A 132 8.35 -1.33 2.43
C GLY A 132 8.59 -0.65 1.07
N LEU A 133 7.68 0.25 0.68
CA LEU A 133 7.82 1.04 -0.55
C LEU A 133 9.07 1.93 -0.53
N TYR A 134 9.35 2.57 0.60
CA TYR A 134 10.53 3.42 0.75
C TYR A 134 11.84 2.62 0.71
N LYS A 135 11.87 1.41 1.25
CA LYS A 135 13.03 0.51 1.12
C LYS A 135 13.24 0.07 -0.34
N LEU A 136 12.15 -0.17 -1.07
CA LEU A 136 12.19 -0.65 -2.45
C LEU A 136 12.62 0.45 -3.44
N ALA A 137 12.12 1.67 -3.26
CA ALA A 137 12.38 2.80 -4.15
C ALA A 137 12.60 4.07 -3.31
N PRO A 138 13.75 4.17 -2.60
CA PRO A 138 14.05 5.34 -1.78
C PRO A 138 14.02 6.59 -2.65
N GLU A 139 13.54 7.69 -2.07
CA GLU A 139 13.45 9.00 -2.72
C GLU A 139 12.52 9.07 -3.94
N SER A 140 11.85 7.98 -4.34
CA SER A 140 10.78 8.08 -5.33
C SER A 140 9.62 8.91 -4.78
N VAL A 141 8.97 9.67 -5.67
CA VAL A 141 7.79 10.49 -5.35
C VAL A 141 6.73 9.69 -4.58
N PRO A 142 6.25 8.51 -5.02
CA PRO A 142 5.27 7.75 -4.25
C PRO A 142 5.80 7.29 -2.89
N ALA A 143 7.06 6.84 -2.79
CA ALA A 143 7.63 6.37 -1.52
C ALA A 143 7.68 7.47 -0.45
N VAL A 144 8.14 8.66 -0.82
CA VAL A 144 8.19 9.81 0.09
C VAL A 144 6.78 10.24 0.49
N TYR A 145 5.85 10.27 -0.46
CA TYR A 145 4.45 10.62 -0.20
C TYR A 145 3.78 9.71 0.81
N TYR A 146 3.74 8.39 0.55
CA TYR A 146 3.00 7.46 1.42
C TYR A 146 3.63 7.39 2.81
N LEU A 147 4.97 7.40 2.91
CA LEU A 147 5.64 7.40 4.21
C LEU A 147 5.33 8.67 5.02
N ALA A 148 5.34 9.83 4.38
CA ALA A 148 4.97 11.08 5.04
C ALA A 148 3.49 11.11 5.45
N LYS A 149 2.59 10.60 4.61
CA LYS A 149 1.16 10.47 4.92
C LYS A 149 0.91 9.53 6.10
N ALA A 150 1.55 8.37 6.12
CA ALA A 150 1.45 7.40 7.21
C ALA A 150 1.95 8.00 8.54
N ARG A 151 3.10 8.70 8.53
CA ARG A 151 3.62 9.40 9.71
C ARG A 151 2.70 10.49 10.23
N LEU A 152 2.08 11.27 9.33
CA LEU A 152 1.08 12.25 9.72
C LEU A 152 -0.11 11.57 10.42
N ARG A 153 -0.62 10.47 9.85
CA ARG A 153 -1.74 9.69 10.42
C ARG A 153 -1.39 9.11 11.80
N GLN A 154 -0.15 8.67 12.03
CA GLN A 154 0.30 8.22 13.36
C GLN A 154 0.31 9.33 14.42
N VAL A 155 0.59 10.58 14.01
CA VAL A 155 0.67 11.72 14.94
C VAL A 155 -0.70 12.33 15.22
N GLN A 156 -1.62 12.31 14.26
CA GLN A 156 -2.92 12.97 14.36
C GLN A 156 -3.70 12.68 15.66
N PRO A 157 -3.85 11.41 16.12
CA PRO A 157 -4.56 11.11 17.36
C PRO A 157 -3.88 11.67 18.61
N LEU A 158 -2.58 11.96 18.55
CA LEU A 158 -1.80 12.46 19.69
C LEU A 158 -1.87 13.99 19.83
N LEU A 159 -2.41 14.69 18.83
CA LEU A 159 -2.41 16.16 18.81
C LEU A 159 -3.35 16.75 19.87
N SER A 160 -4.45 16.09 20.20
CA SER A 160 -5.40 16.52 21.24
C SER A 160 -4.82 16.43 22.65
N ASP A 161 -3.95 15.45 22.88
CA ASP A 161 -3.49 15.05 24.22
C ASP A 161 -1.99 15.36 24.44
N ILE A 162 -1.43 16.22 23.61
CA ILE A 162 0.00 16.52 23.63
C ILE A 162 0.38 17.29 24.91
N ASN A 163 1.29 16.72 25.70
CA ASN A 163 1.85 17.35 26.90
C ASN A 163 3.33 17.71 26.69
N ALA A 164 3.95 18.33 27.70
CA ALA A 164 5.34 18.78 27.62
C ALA A 164 6.35 17.66 27.26
N ALA A 165 6.14 16.44 27.76
CA ALA A 165 7.02 15.30 27.51
C ALA A 165 6.86 14.74 26.09
N SER A 166 5.63 14.65 25.59
CA SER A 166 5.35 14.14 24.24
C SER A 166 5.54 15.18 23.13
N ARG A 167 5.57 16.48 23.46
CA ARG A 167 5.64 17.56 22.47
C ARG A 167 6.91 17.51 21.62
N VAL A 168 8.07 17.43 22.27
CA VAL A 168 9.37 17.43 21.58
C VAL A 168 9.49 16.30 20.55
N PRO A 169 9.23 15.01 20.86
CA PRO A 169 9.33 13.95 19.88
C PRO A 169 8.30 14.06 18.75
N VAL A 170 7.06 14.49 19.04
CA VAL A 170 6.04 14.75 18.02
C VAL A 170 6.49 15.86 17.06
N CYS A 171 6.94 16.98 17.61
CA CYS A 171 7.42 18.11 16.80
C CYS A 171 8.62 17.75 15.94
N ASN A 172 9.59 17.01 16.47
CA ASN A 172 10.74 16.55 15.69
C ASN A 172 10.32 15.65 14.52
N ARG A 173 9.35 14.75 14.74
CA ARG A 173 8.82 13.87 13.70
C ARG A 173 8.07 14.67 12.62
N LEU A 174 7.21 15.60 13.02
CA LEU A 174 6.47 16.46 12.09
C LEU A 174 7.40 17.37 11.29
N LYS A 175 8.35 18.05 11.95
CA LYS A 175 9.35 18.92 11.30
C LYS A 175 10.17 18.14 10.27
N ARG A 176 10.70 16.96 10.62
CA ARG A 176 11.42 16.11 9.66
C ARG A 176 10.54 15.68 8.48
N THR A 177 9.30 15.32 8.75
CA THR A 177 8.37 14.88 7.69
C THR A 177 8.05 16.02 6.73
N VAL A 178 7.76 17.23 7.23
CA VAL A 178 7.49 18.39 6.36
C VAL A 178 8.73 18.80 5.58
N THR A 179 9.94 18.75 6.17
CA THR A 179 11.18 19.03 5.45
C THR A 179 11.36 18.10 4.25
N ASN A 180 11.15 16.79 4.43
CA ASN A 180 11.27 15.83 3.32
C ASN A 180 10.22 16.10 2.22
N VAL A 181 8.98 16.41 2.60
CA VAL A 181 7.92 16.75 1.65
C VAL A 181 8.28 18.02 0.87
N LEU A 182 8.68 19.09 1.55
CA LEU A 182 9.06 20.36 0.90
C LEU A 182 10.30 20.20 0.03
N SER A 183 11.29 19.41 0.46
CA SER A 183 12.46 19.07 -0.35
C SER A 183 12.07 18.42 -1.66
N MET A 184 11.20 17.40 -1.63
CA MET A 184 10.69 16.74 -2.84
C MET A 184 9.94 17.73 -3.76
N MET A 185 9.11 18.60 -3.18
CA MET A 185 8.39 19.63 -3.94
C MET A 185 9.34 20.62 -4.62
N GLU A 186 10.43 20.99 -3.97
CA GLU A 186 11.41 21.92 -4.53
C GLU A 186 12.23 21.27 -5.66
N THR A 187 12.73 20.05 -5.43
CA THR A 187 13.42 19.27 -6.48
C THR A 187 12.56 19.12 -7.73
N ALA A 188 11.26 18.89 -7.58
CA ALA A 188 10.33 18.76 -8.71
C ALA A 188 10.11 20.06 -9.51
N LYS A 189 10.37 21.23 -8.92
CA LYS A 189 10.35 22.51 -9.66
C LYS A 189 11.62 22.71 -10.49
N GLU A 190 12.75 22.26 -9.96
CA GLU A 190 14.06 22.43 -10.59
C GLU A 190 14.30 21.41 -11.71
N ALA A 191 13.79 20.18 -11.54
CA ALA A 191 13.97 19.11 -12.50
C ALA A 191 12.72 18.21 -12.61
N PRO A 192 12.41 17.67 -13.80
CA PRO A 192 11.31 16.73 -13.96
C PRO A 192 11.58 15.44 -13.17
N LEU A 193 10.70 15.13 -12.23
CA LEU A 193 10.73 13.88 -11.47
C LEU A 193 9.70 12.89 -12.02
N PRO A 194 10.04 11.60 -12.14
CA PRO A 194 9.07 10.57 -12.46
C PRO A 194 7.88 10.59 -11.49
N ASP A 195 6.67 10.37 -12.01
CA ASP A 195 5.41 10.34 -11.27
C ASP A 195 5.00 11.67 -10.60
N TRP A 196 5.76 12.75 -10.75
CA TRP A 196 5.45 14.03 -10.09
C TRP A 196 4.06 14.57 -10.44
N ASP A 197 3.71 14.59 -11.72
CA ASP A 197 2.41 15.13 -12.17
C ASP A 197 1.22 14.36 -11.55
N ARG A 198 1.39 13.06 -11.31
CA ARG A 198 0.38 12.22 -10.64
C ARG A 198 0.19 12.60 -9.18
N PHE A 199 1.24 13.12 -8.53
CA PHE A 199 1.28 13.39 -7.09
C PHE A 199 1.32 14.87 -6.71
N ALA A 200 1.47 15.80 -7.65
CA ALA A 200 1.66 17.22 -7.36
C ALA A 200 0.57 17.79 -6.41
N ASN A 201 -0.70 17.51 -6.72
CA ASN A 201 -1.84 17.91 -5.87
C ASN A 201 -1.80 17.22 -4.50
N ASN A 202 -1.37 15.96 -4.45
CA ASN A 202 -1.27 15.18 -3.21
C ASN A 202 -0.20 15.77 -2.28
N TYR A 203 0.93 16.24 -2.82
CA TYR A 203 1.99 16.92 -2.08
C TYR A 203 1.56 18.30 -1.56
N GLN A 204 0.85 19.07 -2.37
CA GLN A 204 0.29 20.35 -1.93
C GLN A 204 -0.66 20.14 -0.74
N ARG A 205 -1.56 19.16 -0.84
CA ARG A 205 -2.45 18.84 0.27
C ARG A 205 -1.70 18.33 1.51
N LEU A 206 -0.73 17.44 1.32
CA LEU A 206 0.05 16.86 2.42
C LEU A 206 0.88 17.92 3.15
N SER A 207 1.52 18.85 2.45
CA SER A 207 2.28 19.94 3.06
C SER A 207 1.38 20.87 3.88
N PHE A 208 0.17 21.18 3.39
CA PHE A 208 -0.83 21.93 4.15
C PHE A 208 -1.28 21.20 5.43
N ASP A 209 -1.61 19.90 5.32
CA ASP A 209 -2.04 19.09 6.46
C ASP A 209 -0.92 18.97 7.51
N LEU A 210 0.33 18.80 7.09
CA LEU A 210 1.51 18.78 7.97
C LEU A 210 1.73 20.13 8.67
N GLY A 211 1.62 21.24 7.94
CA GLY A 211 1.73 22.58 8.54
C GLY A 211 0.64 22.83 9.58
N SER A 212 -0.58 22.31 9.34
CA SER A 212 -1.67 22.39 10.30
C SER A 212 -1.40 21.54 11.55
N ALA A 213 -0.84 20.34 11.39
CA ALA A 213 -0.44 19.50 12.52
C ALA A 213 0.70 20.13 13.36
N ILE A 214 1.68 20.75 12.71
CA ILE A 214 2.79 21.48 13.39
C ILE A 214 2.23 22.63 14.24
N ARG A 215 1.27 23.39 13.70
CA ARG A 215 0.60 24.47 14.46
C ARG A 215 -0.21 23.91 15.62
N ALA A 216 -0.99 22.84 15.41
CA ALA A 216 -1.80 22.22 16.45
C ALA A 216 -0.94 21.69 17.61
N ALA A 217 0.26 21.20 17.33
CA ALA A 217 1.21 20.72 18.33
C ALA A 217 2.05 21.83 19.01
N ASP A 218 1.84 23.11 18.68
CA ASP A 218 2.64 24.27 19.14
C ASP A 218 4.16 24.05 18.94
N CYS A 219 4.52 23.50 17.77
CA CYS A 219 5.90 23.23 17.40
C CYS A 219 6.62 24.51 16.93
N ARG A 220 6.97 25.38 17.88
CA ARG A 220 7.78 26.58 17.63
C ARG A 220 9.20 26.22 17.21
#